data_AF-A0A3D1BY30-F1
#
_entry.id   AF-A0A3D1BY30-F1
#
_cell.length_a   1.000
_cell.length_b   1.000
_cell.length_c   1.000
_cell.angle_alpha   90.00
_cell.angle_beta   90.00
_cell.angle_gamma   90.00
#
_symmetry.space_group_name_H-M   'P 1'
#
loop_
_entity.id
_entity.type
_entity.pdbx_description
1 polymer ?
#
loop_
_entity_poly.entity_id
_entity_poly.type
_entity_poly.pdbx_seq_one_letter_code
_entity_poly.pdbx_strand_id
1 'polypeptide(L)' 'MNIKINRDALLKPLANVASIVERKHALPILSNILIQGKDGQVQLTATDLEMQVSLSFKA' A
#
# COMPACT_ATOMS: atom_id res chain seq x y z
N MET A 1 -5.98 3.09 -13.58
CA MET A 1 -4.53 2.90 -13.37
C MET A 1 -4.11 1.62 -14.06
N ASN A 2 -3.02 1.60 -14.83
CA ASN A 2 -2.49 0.38 -15.47
C ASN A 2 -0.99 0.29 -15.17
N ILE A 3 -0.58 -0.70 -14.36
CA ILE A 3 0.79 -0.87 -13.88
C ILE A 3 1.22 -2.31 -14.13
N LYS A 4 2.44 -2.48 -14.64
CA LYS A 4 3.09 -3.77 -14.80
C LYS A 4 4.33 -3.76 -13.95
N ILE A 5 4.38 -4.66 -12.96
CA ILE A 5 5.48 -4.79 -12.01
C ILE A 5 5.81 -6.26 -11.76
N ASN A 6 7.07 -6.54 -11.45
CA ASN A 6 7.48 -7.87 -11.00
C ASN A 6 6.84 -8.20 -9.63
N ARG A 7 6.27 -9.41 -9.49
CA ARG A 7 5.67 -9.90 -8.24
C ARG A 7 6.61 -9.78 -7.04
N ASP A 8 7.89 -10.12 -7.21
CA ASP A 8 8.86 -10.11 -6.11
C ASP A 8 9.22 -8.69 -5.67
N ALA A 9 9.19 -7.73 -6.61
CA ALA A 9 9.35 -6.31 -6.31
C ALA A 9 8.15 -5.75 -5.53
N LEU A 10 6.94 -6.26 -5.77
CA LEU A 10 5.72 -5.85 -5.07
C LEU A 10 5.55 -6.50 -3.69
N LEU A 11 5.99 -7.75 -3.52
CA LEU A 11 5.71 -8.57 -2.33
C LEU A 11 6.20 -7.94 -1.02
N LYS A 12 7.47 -7.51 -0.99
CA LYS A 12 8.09 -6.91 0.20
C LYS A 12 7.43 -5.59 0.63
N PRO A 13 7.28 -4.57 -0.24
CA PRO A 13 6.63 -3.33 0.17
C PRO A 13 5.15 -3.55 0.52
N LEU A 14 4.44 -4.45 -0.17
CA LEU A 14 3.05 -4.77 0.16
C LEU A 14 2.93 -5.38 1.56
N ALA A 15 3.78 -6.35 1.93
CA ALA A 15 3.77 -6.95 3.26
C ALA A 15 4.04 -5.92 4.36
N ASN A 16 4.98 -4.99 4.12
CA ASN A 16 5.28 -3.93 5.07
C ASN A 16 4.08 -3.01 5.31
N VAL A 17 3.42 -2.54 4.25
CA VAL A 17 2.26 -1.64 4.38
C VAL A 17 1.05 -2.38 4.96
N ALA A 18 0.86 -3.65 4.61
CA ALA A 18 -0.23 -4.47 5.14
C ALA A 18 -0.12 -4.74 6.66
N SER A 19 1.09 -4.62 7.24
CA SER A 19 1.32 -4.93 8.66
C SER A 19 0.56 -4.02 9.64
N ILE A 20 0.20 -2.81 9.21
CA ILE A 20 -0.56 -1.83 10.01
C ILE A 20 -2.06 -1.81 9.66
N VAL A 21 -2.51 -2.67 8.74
CA VAL A 21 -3.93 -2.76 8.37
C VAL A 21 -4.64 -3.68 9.36
N GLU A 22 -5.48 -3.11 10.22
CA GLU A 22 -6.34 -3.93 11.07
C GLU A 22 -7.51 -4.56 10.28
N ARG A 23 -7.86 -5.79 10.66
CA ARG A 23 -8.90 -6.59 9.97
C ARG A 23 -10.33 -6.16 10.29
N LYS A 24 -10.55 -5.39 11.36
CA LYS A 24 -11.88 -5.01 11.87
C LYS A 24 -11.93 -3.52 12.21
N HIS A 25 -11.99 -2.69 11.18
CA HIS A 25 -12.20 -1.26 11.33
C HIS A 25 -13.68 -0.90 11.33
N ALA A 26 -14.09 0.08 12.15
CA ALA A 26 -15.41 0.71 12.04
C ALA A 26 -15.60 1.41 10.68
N LEU A 27 -14.50 1.81 10.05
CA LEU A 27 -14.43 2.41 8.72
C LEU A 27 -13.82 1.40 7.73
N PRO A 28 -14.61 0.69 6.91
CA PRO A 28 -14.12 -0.36 6.02
C PRO A 28 -13.06 0.10 5.00
N ILE A 29 -13.01 1.41 4.68
CA ILE A 29 -11.99 1.96 3.78
C ILE A 29 -10.56 1.82 4.34
N LEU A 30 -10.40 1.81 5.66
CA LEU A 30 -9.11 1.66 6.34
C LEU A 30 -8.57 0.22 6.32
N SER A 31 -9.40 -0.76 5.95
CA SER A 31 -8.96 -2.13 5.70
C SER A 31 -8.30 -2.31 4.32
N ASN A 32 -8.17 -1.23 3.54
CA ASN A 32 -7.57 -1.25 2.21
C ASN A 32 -6.20 -0.54 2.19
N ILE A 33 -5.47 -0.77 1.11
CA ILE A 33 -4.22 -0.08 0.80
C ILE A 33 -4.47 0.89 -0.34
N LEU A 34 -4.07 2.15 -0.18
CA LEU A 34 -4.05 3.12 -1.26
C LEU A 34 -2.86 2.83 -2.17
N ILE A 35 -3.13 2.64 -3.46
CA ILE A 35 -2.12 2.40 -4.50
C ILE A 35 -2.13 3.58 -5.47
N GLN A 36 -0.98 4.21 -5.64
CA GLN A 36 -0.82 5.36 -6.55
C GLN A 36 0.35 5.11 -7.50
N GLY A 37 0.11 5.25 -8.80
CA GLY A 37 1.15 5.20 -9.83
C GLY A 37 1.44 6.58 -10.39
N LYS A 38 2.71 7.02 -10.35
CA LYS A 38 3.16 8.29 -10.95
C LYS A 38 4.63 8.19 -11.37
N ASP A 39 4.97 8.69 -12.56
CA ASP A 39 6.34 8.81 -13.07
C ASP A 39 7.17 7.51 -12.97
N GLY A 40 6.56 6.36 -13.29
CA GLY A 40 7.21 5.05 -13.21
C GLY A 40 7.43 4.51 -11.80
N GLN A 41 6.80 5.13 -10.79
CA GLN A 41 6.82 4.69 -9.41
C GLN A 41 5.42 4.32 -8.92
N VAL A 42 5.38 3.36 -8.02
CA VAL A 42 4.20 2.97 -7.25
C VAL A 42 4.42 3.38 -5.81
N GLN A 43 3.42 4.04 -5.23
CA GLN A 43 3.33 4.29 -3.81
C GLN A 43 2.20 3.46 -3.21
N LEU A 44 2.50 2.78 -2.10
CA LEU A 44 1.54 2.06 -1.27
C LEU A 44 1.41 2.78 0.06
N THR A 45 0.17 3.03 0.50
CA THR A 45 -0.12 3.68 1.78
C THR A 45 -1.23 2.94 2.53
N ALA A 46 -1.05 2.76 3.83
CA ALA A 46 -2.08 2.32 4.76
C ALA A 46 -2.08 3.20 6.01
N THR A 47 -3.21 3.25 6.71
CA THR A 47 -3.37 4.00 7.96
C THR A 47 -4.51 3.44 8.81
N ASP A 48 -4.36 3.53 10.13
CA ASP A 48 -5.37 3.25 11.15
C ASP A 48 -5.86 4.54 11.86
N LEU A 49 -5.55 5.72 11.28
CA LEU A 49 -5.75 7.08 11.83
C LEU A 49 -4.79 7.50 12.94
N GLU A 50 -4.09 6.58 13.59
CA GLU A 50 -3.06 6.90 14.58
C GLU A 50 -1.66 6.90 13.94
N MET A 51 -1.45 5.96 13.02
CA MET A 51 -0.22 5.76 12.28
C MET A 51 -0.49 5.65 10.78
N GLN A 52 0.51 6.07 9.99
CA GLN A 52 0.52 5.89 8.55
C GLN A 52 1.87 5.31 8.12
N VAL A 53 1.84 4.35 7.21
CA VAL A 53 3.03 3.84 6.52
C VAL A 53 2.85 4.06 5.03
N SER A 54 3.86 4.70 4.41
CA SER A 54 3.92 4.93 2.97
C SER A 54 5.25 4.44 2.42
N LEU A 55 5.20 3.62 1.37
CA LEU A 55 6.38 3.08 0.69
C LEU A 55 6.29 3.32 -0.82
N SER A 56 7.38 3.80 -1.41
CA SER A 56 7.50 4.04 -2.84
C SER A 56 8.58 3.16 -3.47
N PHE A 57 8.29 2.59 -4.64
CA PHE A 57 9.22 1.75 -5.40
C PHE A 57 8.97 1.90 -6.91
N LYS A 58 9.97 1.57 -7.73
CA LYS A 58 9.81 1.57 -9.19
C LYS A 58 8.86 0.43 -9.62
N ALA A 59 7.96 0.77 -10.54
CA ALA A 59 7.11 -0.18 -11.24
C ALA A 59 7.93 -1.06 -12.18
#